data_AF-A0A8D8JK38-F1
#
_entry.id   AF-A0A8D8JK38-F1
#
_cell.length_a   1.000
_cell.length_b   1.000
_cell.length_c   1.000
_cell.angle_alpha   90.00
_cell.angle_beta   90.00
_cell.angle_gamma   90.00
#
_symmetry.space_group_name_H-M   'P 1'
#
loop_
_entity.id
_entity.type
_entity.pdbx_description
1 polymer ?
#
loop_
_entity_poly.entity_id
_entity_poly.type
_entity_poly.pdbx_seq_one_letter_code
_entity_poly.pdbx_strand_id
1 'polypeptide(L)'
;MEATKTAIEAYYTLRSTVSMFFTKRSAQEPGTKRAIDTLYGTILPKPTIENHVVVYGALKDFDTANFDIGEIFKLMIGVTDVQFLENGAADGYRIVIDMKGVTFGHVGKLSVAALKNFLVYLQDAMPIRLKGLHFASVPSFMDIVLGLLKPFMKKELMGMLYLHPTYEHMIPYFGKECLPSDCGGESESREELTEKCFGHIKELHDYFVEEEETRRIDESKRAASKNAGGGLSGIMGSFRKLDID
;
A
#
# COMPACT_ATOMS: atom_id res chain seq x y z
N MET A 1 -25.53 3.62 -1.90
CA MET A 1 -25.31 3.77 -3.35
C MET A 1 -24.41 4.96 -3.67
N GLU A 2 -24.64 6.15 -3.10
CA GLU A 2 -23.79 7.32 -3.38
C GLU A 2 -22.33 7.16 -2.93
N ALA A 3 -22.08 6.67 -1.70
CA ALA A 3 -20.70 6.39 -1.25
C ALA A 3 -19.94 5.43 -2.17
N THR A 4 -20.64 4.43 -2.73
CA THR A 4 -20.08 3.49 -3.71
C THR A 4 -19.70 4.18 -5.02
N LYS A 5 -20.55 5.08 -5.53
CA LYS A 5 -20.23 5.86 -6.74
C LYS A 5 -19.01 6.76 -6.52
N THR A 6 -18.95 7.45 -5.39
CA THR A 6 -17.80 8.30 -5.02
C THR A 6 -16.51 7.49 -4.96
N ALA A 7 -16.53 6.31 -4.33
CA ALA A 7 -15.35 5.44 -4.24
C ALA A 7 -14.90 4.93 -5.62
N ILE A 8 -15.83 4.49 -6.48
CA ILE A 8 -15.51 4.05 -7.85
C ILE A 8 -14.92 5.21 -8.67
N GLU A 9 -15.48 6.41 -8.56
CA GLU A 9 -14.97 7.59 -9.25
C GLU A 9 -13.56 7.95 -8.76
N ALA A 10 -13.33 7.95 -7.44
CA ALA A 10 -12.01 8.19 -6.86
C ALA A 10 -10.98 7.13 -7.30
N TYR A 11 -11.38 5.84 -7.31
CA TYR A 11 -10.56 4.72 -7.77
C TYR A 11 -10.05 4.93 -9.20
N TYR A 12 -10.94 5.12 -10.17
CA TYR A 12 -10.53 5.29 -11.57
C TYR A 12 -9.80 6.62 -11.81
N THR A 13 -10.19 7.68 -11.10
CA THR A 13 -9.54 8.99 -11.21
C THR A 13 -8.09 8.95 -10.74
N LEU A 14 -7.81 8.36 -9.57
CA LEU A 14 -6.44 8.26 -9.07
C LEU A 14 -5.60 7.30 -9.90
N ARG A 15 -6.17 6.17 -10.35
CA ARG A 15 -5.45 5.26 -11.25
C ARG A 15 -5.04 5.90 -12.58
N SER A 16 -5.78 6.91 -13.02
CA SER A 16 -5.49 7.63 -14.26
C SER A 16 -4.55 8.82 -14.07
N THR A 17 -4.53 9.42 -12.88
CA THR A 17 -3.80 10.68 -12.63
C THR A 17 -2.53 10.50 -11.80
N VAL A 18 -2.43 9.44 -11.00
CA VAL A 18 -1.26 9.11 -10.17
C VAL A 18 -0.36 8.12 -10.92
N SER A 19 0.28 8.60 -11.99
CA SER A 19 1.12 7.76 -12.85
C SER A 19 2.20 7.00 -12.08
N MET A 20 2.79 7.59 -11.04
CA MET A 20 3.84 6.96 -10.22
C MET A 20 3.50 5.57 -9.67
N PHE A 21 2.21 5.22 -9.49
CA PHE A 21 1.80 3.90 -9.01
C PHE A 21 1.09 3.05 -10.06
N PHE A 22 0.58 3.68 -11.11
CA PHE A 22 -0.32 3.00 -12.04
C PHE A 22 0.24 2.86 -13.45
N THR A 23 1.42 3.44 -13.75
CA THR A 23 2.14 3.21 -15.00
C THR A 23 3.39 2.37 -14.78
N LYS A 24 3.78 1.62 -15.82
CA LYS A 24 4.97 0.75 -15.85
C LYS A 24 5.02 -0.18 -14.64
N ARG A 25 3.94 -0.93 -14.44
CA ARG A 25 3.74 -1.77 -13.24
C ARG A 25 4.27 -3.18 -13.39
N SER A 26 4.42 -3.65 -14.63
CA SER A 26 4.85 -5.01 -14.89
C SER A 26 6.17 -5.35 -14.21
N ALA A 27 6.35 -6.59 -13.77
CA ALA A 27 7.60 -7.06 -13.17
C ALA A 27 8.82 -6.98 -14.11
N GLN A 28 8.61 -6.78 -15.41
CA GLN A 28 9.68 -6.56 -16.38
C GLN A 28 10.20 -5.11 -16.37
N GLU A 29 9.46 -4.18 -15.79
CA GLU A 29 9.86 -2.78 -15.71
C GLU A 29 11.02 -2.60 -14.72
N PRO A 30 12.06 -1.82 -15.04
CA PRO A 30 13.24 -1.69 -14.19
C PRO A 30 12.94 -1.23 -12.75
N GLY A 31 11.95 -0.36 -12.57
CA GLY A 31 11.50 0.13 -11.27
C GLY A 31 10.85 -0.98 -10.44
N THR A 32 9.89 -1.70 -11.01
CA THR A 32 9.23 -2.83 -10.35
C THR A 32 10.22 -3.95 -10.04
N LYS A 33 11.14 -4.27 -10.97
CA LYS A 33 12.20 -5.26 -10.72
C LYS A 33 13.06 -4.87 -9.51
N ARG A 34 13.46 -3.59 -9.40
CA ARG A 34 14.20 -3.08 -8.23
C ARG A 34 13.38 -3.26 -6.95
N ALA A 35 12.09 -2.96 -6.96
CA ALA A 35 11.22 -3.18 -5.81
C ALA A 35 11.13 -4.66 -5.41
N ILE A 36 11.03 -5.57 -6.39
CA ILE A 36 11.05 -7.03 -6.17
C ILE A 36 12.37 -7.46 -5.51
N ASP A 37 13.49 -6.93 -5.99
CA ASP A 37 14.83 -7.30 -5.49
C ASP A 37 15.10 -6.72 -4.08
N THR A 38 14.34 -5.72 -3.63
CA THR A 38 14.56 -5.03 -2.33
C THR A 38 13.60 -5.41 -1.22
N LEU A 39 12.48 -6.10 -1.53
CA LEU A 39 11.43 -6.40 -0.56
C LEU A 39 11.26 -7.89 -0.28
N TYR A 40 10.90 -8.19 0.96
CA TYR A 40 9.94 -9.25 1.22
C TYR A 40 8.53 -8.66 1.07
N GLY A 41 7.69 -9.22 0.21
CA GLY A 41 6.34 -8.71 -0.04
C GLY A 41 5.38 -9.82 -0.43
N THR A 42 4.23 -9.89 0.23
CA THR A 42 3.24 -10.95 0.01
C THR A 42 1.87 -10.60 0.56
N ILE A 43 0.87 -11.41 0.21
CA ILE A 43 -0.30 -11.64 1.06
C ILE A 43 0.03 -12.81 2.00
N LEU A 44 -0.21 -12.69 3.31
CA LEU A 44 0.00 -13.83 4.22
C LEU A 44 -1.04 -14.92 3.96
N PRO A 45 -0.63 -16.21 4.02
CA PRO A 45 -1.43 -17.32 3.49
C PRO A 45 -2.68 -17.63 4.32
N LYS A 46 -2.65 -17.31 5.62
CA LYS A 46 -3.81 -17.42 6.50
C LYS A 46 -4.34 -16.03 6.84
N PRO A 47 -5.67 -15.84 6.90
CA PRO A 47 -6.23 -14.60 7.39
C PRO A 47 -5.96 -14.44 8.89
N THR A 48 -6.23 -13.25 9.41
CA THR A 48 -6.19 -12.99 10.85
C THR A 48 -7.23 -13.80 11.61
N ILE A 49 -7.16 -13.78 12.94
CA ILE A 49 -8.19 -14.32 13.85
C ILE A 49 -9.59 -13.73 13.56
N GLU A 50 -9.65 -12.52 13.01
CA GLU A 50 -10.89 -11.83 12.62
C GLU A 50 -11.25 -12.02 11.13
N ASN A 51 -10.64 -12.98 10.45
CA ASN A 51 -10.83 -13.27 9.03
C ASN A 51 -10.45 -12.11 8.08
N HIS A 52 -9.44 -11.31 8.44
CA HIS A 52 -8.92 -10.25 7.57
C HIS A 52 -7.74 -10.75 6.72
N VAL A 53 -7.69 -10.32 5.46
CA VAL A 53 -6.53 -10.52 4.57
C VAL A 53 -5.37 -9.66 5.07
N VAL A 54 -4.14 -10.18 5.00
CA VAL A 54 -2.95 -9.45 5.47
C VAL A 54 -2.00 -9.16 4.32
N VAL A 55 -1.85 -7.88 3.99
CA VAL A 55 -0.80 -7.41 3.08
C VAL A 55 0.45 -7.18 3.90
N TYR A 56 1.54 -7.85 3.56
CA TYR A 56 2.79 -7.82 4.32
C TYR A 56 3.93 -7.29 3.46
N GLY A 57 4.71 -6.35 4.00
CA GLY A 57 5.94 -5.85 3.39
C GLY A 57 7.04 -5.63 4.41
N ALA A 58 8.27 -5.99 4.04
CA ALA A 58 9.49 -5.76 4.81
C ALA A 58 10.67 -5.51 3.87
N LEU A 59 11.70 -4.80 4.32
CA LEU A 59 12.94 -4.72 3.54
C LEU A 59 13.67 -6.08 3.57
N LYS A 60 14.11 -6.53 2.39
CA LYS A 60 15.05 -7.64 2.20
C LYS A 60 16.46 -7.11 1.97
N ASP A 61 16.59 -6.05 1.19
CA ASP A 61 17.83 -5.29 1.00
C ASP A 61 17.79 -4.00 1.84
N PHE A 62 18.84 -3.77 2.63
CA PHE A 62 18.98 -2.59 3.49
C PHE A 62 19.92 -1.54 2.90
N ASP A 63 20.47 -1.76 1.70
CA ASP A 63 21.19 -0.71 0.99
C ASP A 63 20.20 0.36 0.52
N THR A 64 20.31 1.53 1.15
CA THR A 64 19.49 2.68 0.81
C THR A 64 19.58 3.04 -0.67
N ALA A 65 20.70 2.78 -1.36
CA ALA A 65 20.88 3.04 -2.79
C ALA A 65 19.85 2.33 -3.67
N ASN A 66 19.38 1.16 -3.25
CA ASN A 66 18.41 0.36 -3.97
C ASN A 66 16.96 0.67 -3.55
N PHE A 67 16.77 1.36 -2.43
CA PHE A 67 15.46 1.72 -1.91
C PHE A 67 14.79 2.85 -2.72
N ASP A 68 13.58 2.56 -3.20
CA ASP A 68 12.67 3.54 -3.80
C ASP A 68 11.24 3.30 -3.29
N ILE A 69 10.74 4.21 -2.46
CA ILE A 69 9.42 4.07 -1.85
C ILE A 69 8.28 4.11 -2.88
N GLY A 70 8.45 4.81 -3.99
CA GLY A 70 7.43 4.92 -5.04
C GLY A 70 7.26 3.59 -5.76
N GLU A 71 8.36 2.96 -6.13
CA GLU A 71 8.36 1.63 -6.77
C GLU A 71 7.89 0.53 -5.79
N ILE A 72 8.24 0.64 -4.51
CA ILE A 72 7.73 -0.24 -3.45
C ILE A 72 6.20 -0.13 -3.33
N PHE A 73 5.65 1.09 -3.26
CA PHE A 73 4.19 1.28 -3.23
C PHE A 73 3.53 0.77 -4.50
N LYS A 74 4.10 1.04 -5.68
CA LYS A 74 3.61 0.53 -6.96
C LYS A 74 3.47 -0.99 -6.95
N LEU A 75 4.53 -1.70 -6.52
CA LEU A 75 4.54 -3.15 -6.43
C LEU A 75 3.51 -3.68 -5.43
N MET A 76 3.47 -3.13 -4.21
CA MET A 76 2.54 -3.62 -3.17
C MET A 76 1.06 -3.29 -3.47
N ILE A 77 0.79 -2.19 -4.17
CA ILE A 77 -0.55 -1.94 -4.74
C ILE A 77 -0.87 -3.01 -5.80
N GLY A 78 0.09 -3.40 -6.63
CA GLY A 78 -0.06 -4.51 -7.59
C GLY A 78 -0.40 -5.84 -6.92
N VAL A 79 0.33 -6.20 -5.87
CA VAL A 79 0.02 -7.39 -5.05
C VAL A 79 -1.40 -7.34 -4.50
N THR A 80 -1.82 -6.18 -3.98
CA THR A 80 -3.16 -6.00 -3.43
C THR A 80 -4.25 -6.05 -4.51
N ASP A 81 -3.99 -5.48 -5.69
CA ASP A 81 -4.91 -5.55 -6.84
C ASP A 81 -5.14 -6.99 -7.29
N VAL A 82 -4.08 -7.79 -7.39
CA VAL A 82 -4.16 -9.20 -7.81
C VAL A 82 -4.92 -10.02 -6.77
N GLN A 83 -4.64 -9.81 -5.48
CA GLN A 83 -5.40 -10.43 -4.40
C GLN A 83 -6.91 -10.16 -4.52
N PHE A 84 -7.28 -8.91 -4.79
CA PHE A 84 -8.68 -8.51 -4.96
C PHE A 84 -9.28 -9.07 -6.26
N LEU A 85 -8.52 -9.11 -7.36
CA LEU A 85 -8.98 -9.63 -8.65
C LEU A 85 -9.33 -11.12 -8.57
N GLU A 86 -8.49 -11.91 -7.91
CA GLU A 86 -8.60 -13.37 -7.89
C GLU A 86 -9.56 -13.88 -6.82
N ASN A 87 -9.66 -13.17 -5.70
CA ASN A 87 -10.43 -13.62 -4.53
C ASN A 87 -11.67 -12.75 -4.24
N GLY A 88 -11.81 -11.62 -4.92
CA GLY A 88 -12.90 -10.68 -4.71
C GLY A 88 -12.79 -9.87 -3.42
N ALA A 89 -13.96 -9.42 -2.94
CA ALA A 89 -14.05 -8.63 -1.72
C ALA A 89 -13.80 -9.50 -0.47
N ALA A 90 -13.06 -8.96 0.49
CA ALA A 90 -12.81 -9.59 1.79
C ALA A 90 -13.48 -8.84 2.93
N ASP A 91 -13.66 -9.50 4.08
CA ASP A 91 -14.24 -8.92 5.30
C ASP A 91 -13.43 -7.73 5.83
N GLY A 92 -12.13 -7.71 5.53
CA GLY A 92 -11.24 -6.60 5.76
C GLY A 92 -9.80 -6.91 5.40
N TYR A 93 -8.98 -5.87 5.40
CA TYR A 93 -7.55 -5.93 5.15
C TYR A 93 -6.78 -5.33 6.32
N ARG A 94 -5.70 -5.99 6.75
CA ARG A 94 -4.67 -5.40 7.61
C ARG A 94 -3.38 -5.28 6.80
N ILE A 95 -2.75 -4.11 6.84
CA ILE A 95 -1.45 -3.88 6.20
C ILE A 95 -0.38 -3.95 7.29
N VAL A 96 0.68 -4.71 7.05
CA VAL A 96 1.85 -4.83 7.90
C VAL A 96 3.05 -4.26 7.15
N ILE A 97 3.72 -3.29 7.78
CA ILE A 97 5.01 -2.75 7.36
C ILE A 97 6.02 -3.12 8.43
N ASP A 98 6.87 -4.11 8.17
CA ASP A 98 7.96 -4.47 9.07
C ASP A 98 9.14 -3.53 8.88
N MET A 99 9.45 -2.79 9.94
CA MET A 99 10.49 -1.77 9.96
C MET A 99 11.87 -2.34 10.31
N LYS A 100 12.01 -3.66 10.46
CA LYS A 100 13.31 -4.29 10.70
C LYS A 100 14.29 -3.97 9.58
N GLY A 101 15.44 -3.41 9.95
CA GLY A 101 16.49 -3.01 9.00
C GLY A 101 16.26 -1.65 8.34
N VAL A 102 15.11 -1.01 8.55
CA VAL A 102 14.90 0.38 8.13
C VAL A 102 15.83 1.28 8.96
N THR A 103 16.47 2.23 8.30
CA THR A 103 17.43 3.17 8.90
C THR A 103 17.02 4.62 8.60
N PHE A 104 17.63 5.58 9.27
CA PHE A 104 17.45 7.00 8.95
C PHE A 104 17.77 7.33 7.48
N GLY A 105 18.72 6.62 6.85
CA GLY A 105 19.01 6.80 5.43
C GLY A 105 17.82 6.46 4.53
N HIS A 106 17.04 5.44 4.89
CA HIS A 106 15.77 5.12 4.21
C HIS A 106 14.72 6.20 4.43
N VAL A 107 14.60 6.72 5.67
CA VAL A 107 13.68 7.82 6.00
C VAL A 107 14.00 9.05 5.15
N GLY A 108 15.27 9.39 4.96
CA GLY A 108 15.72 10.49 4.10
C GLY A 108 15.39 10.32 2.62
N LYS A 109 15.09 9.09 2.16
CA LYS A 109 14.67 8.78 0.79
C LYS A 109 13.15 8.71 0.61
N LEU A 110 12.38 8.91 1.67
CA LEU A 110 10.92 8.96 1.54
C LEU A 110 10.50 10.17 0.72
N SER A 111 9.83 9.92 -0.40
CA SER A 111 9.18 10.96 -1.19
C SER A 111 7.87 11.40 -0.53
N VAL A 112 7.80 12.66 -0.09
CA VAL A 112 6.57 13.25 0.47
C VAL A 112 5.39 13.14 -0.51
N ALA A 113 5.66 13.31 -1.81
CA ALA A 113 4.64 13.14 -2.84
C ALA A 113 4.11 11.71 -2.92
N ALA A 114 5.01 10.71 -2.83
CA ALA A 114 4.61 9.30 -2.81
C ALA A 114 3.80 8.97 -1.55
N LEU A 115 4.24 9.42 -0.37
CA LEU A 115 3.51 9.23 0.89
C LEU A 115 2.10 9.82 0.84
N LYS A 116 1.99 11.07 0.38
CA LYS A 116 0.70 11.75 0.19
C LYS A 116 -0.21 10.98 -0.76
N ASN A 117 0.28 10.62 -1.94
CA ASN A 117 -0.52 9.92 -2.95
C ASN A 117 -0.95 8.54 -2.46
N PHE A 118 -0.06 7.81 -1.78
CA PHE A 118 -0.37 6.49 -1.23
C PHE A 118 -1.45 6.60 -0.15
N LEU A 119 -1.31 7.52 0.79
CA LEU A 119 -2.28 7.68 1.87
C LEU A 119 -3.65 8.17 1.36
N VAL A 120 -3.68 9.06 0.35
CA VAL A 120 -4.96 9.42 -0.29
C VAL A 120 -5.57 8.20 -0.99
N TYR A 121 -4.78 7.46 -1.76
CA TYR A 121 -5.28 6.28 -2.46
C TYR A 121 -5.82 5.23 -1.48
N LEU A 122 -5.05 4.90 -0.43
CA LEU A 122 -5.41 3.92 0.60
C LEU A 122 -6.73 4.26 1.31
N GLN A 123 -6.99 5.55 1.57
CA GLN A 123 -8.13 5.98 2.37
C GLN A 123 -9.39 6.24 1.54
N ASP A 124 -9.24 6.70 0.29
CA ASP A 124 -10.35 7.25 -0.49
C ASP A 124 -10.70 6.47 -1.75
N ALA A 125 -9.83 5.56 -2.20
CA ALA A 125 -9.93 5.01 -3.54
C ALA A 125 -9.60 3.52 -3.63
N MET A 126 -8.68 3.00 -2.82
CA MET A 126 -8.29 1.59 -2.87
C MET A 126 -9.52 0.72 -2.55
N PRO A 127 -9.83 -0.32 -3.35
CA PRO A 127 -11.08 -1.06 -3.27
C PRO A 127 -11.05 -2.11 -2.14
N ILE A 128 -10.48 -1.74 -0.98
CA ILE A 128 -10.34 -2.61 0.19
C ILE A 128 -11.03 -1.99 1.39
N ARG A 129 -11.49 -2.84 2.31
CA ARG A 129 -11.96 -2.42 3.62
C ARG A 129 -10.81 -2.48 4.61
N LEU A 130 -10.05 -1.40 4.76
CA LEU A 130 -8.92 -1.35 5.69
C LEU A 130 -9.40 -1.45 7.15
N LYS A 131 -8.72 -2.30 7.93
CA LYS A 131 -9.00 -2.60 9.35
C LYS A 131 -7.82 -2.32 10.27
N GLY A 132 -6.63 -2.14 9.71
CA GLY A 132 -5.44 -1.80 10.48
C GLY A 132 -4.24 -1.54 9.60
N LEU A 133 -3.44 -0.55 10.01
CA LEU A 133 -2.10 -0.29 9.51
C LEU A 133 -1.11 -0.56 10.64
N HIS A 134 -0.35 -1.63 10.52
CA HIS A 134 0.54 -2.15 11.54
C HIS A 134 1.99 -1.89 11.15
N PHE A 135 2.74 -1.21 12.01
CA PHE A 135 4.19 -1.14 11.90
C PHE A 135 4.80 -2.15 12.86
N ALA A 136 5.56 -3.11 12.32
CA ALA A 136 6.27 -4.13 13.10
C ALA A 136 7.73 -3.74 13.32
N SER A 137 8.36 -4.31 14.35
CA SER A 137 9.77 -4.07 14.68
C SER A 137 10.11 -2.57 14.76
N VAL A 138 9.25 -1.77 15.40
CA VAL A 138 9.36 -0.30 15.30
C VAL A 138 10.70 0.22 15.85
N PRO A 139 11.43 1.05 15.08
CA PRO A 139 12.69 1.62 15.54
C PRO A 139 12.44 2.80 16.51
N SER A 140 13.48 3.20 17.25
CA SER A 140 13.40 4.36 18.16
C SER A 140 13.03 5.68 17.49
N PHE A 141 13.21 5.78 16.17
CA PHE A 141 12.87 6.96 15.38
C PHE A 141 11.47 6.90 14.74
N MET A 142 10.61 5.96 15.14
CA MET A 142 9.27 5.79 14.56
C MET A 142 8.43 7.08 14.61
N ASP A 143 8.59 7.90 15.64
CA ASP A 143 7.87 9.19 15.76
C ASP A 143 8.16 10.15 14.61
N ILE A 144 9.37 10.12 14.04
CA ILE A 144 9.74 10.94 12.89
C ILE A 144 9.00 10.45 11.64
N VAL A 145 8.95 9.13 11.44
CA VAL A 145 8.18 8.52 10.33
C VAL A 145 6.71 8.88 10.46
N LEU A 146 6.13 8.77 11.66
CA LEU A 146 4.74 9.19 11.90
C LEU A 146 4.53 10.69 11.68
N GLY A 147 5.50 11.53 12.04
CA GLY A 147 5.47 12.96 11.74
C GLY A 147 5.36 13.28 10.25
N LEU A 148 5.96 12.44 9.38
CA LEU A 148 5.85 12.56 7.93
C LEU A 148 4.50 12.06 7.38
N LEU A 149 3.92 11.04 7.99
CA LEU A 149 2.65 10.42 7.53
C LEU A 149 1.42 11.19 8.01
N LYS A 150 1.41 11.61 9.28
CA LYS A 150 0.27 12.24 9.97
C LYS A 150 -0.42 13.36 9.18
N PRO A 151 0.29 14.28 8.50
CA PRO A 151 -0.35 15.35 7.72
C PRO A 151 -1.31 14.88 6.63
N PHE A 152 -1.20 13.62 6.20
CA PHE A 152 -2.03 13.02 5.13
C PHE A 152 -2.97 11.93 5.64
N MET A 153 -2.98 11.66 6.95
CA MET A 153 -3.87 10.66 7.56
C MET A 153 -5.18 11.31 8.02
N LYS A 154 -6.31 10.67 7.72
CA LYS A 154 -7.61 11.01 8.29
C LYS A 154 -7.76 10.42 9.69
N LYS A 155 -8.74 10.90 10.45
CA LYS A 155 -8.98 10.45 11.84
C LYS A 155 -9.24 8.93 11.91
N GLU A 156 -9.94 8.41 10.91
CA GLU A 156 -10.24 7.00 10.78
C GLU A 156 -8.96 6.18 10.66
N LEU A 157 -8.04 6.57 9.76
CA LEU A 157 -6.77 5.86 9.58
C LEU A 157 -5.86 5.98 10.82
N MET A 158 -5.84 7.15 11.46
CA MET A 158 -5.11 7.34 12.73
C MET A 158 -5.65 6.42 13.83
N GLY A 159 -6.96 6.19 13.89
CA GLY A 159 -7.60 5.29 14.85
C GLY A 159 -7.35 3.79 14.62
N MET A 160 -6.77 3.42 13.48
CA MET A 160 -6.42 2.05 13.13
C MET A 160 -4.91 1.85 12.91
N LEU A 161 -4.10 2.76 13.46
CA LEU A 161 -2.64 2.65 13.47
C LEU A 161 -2.19 1.81 14.67
N TYR A 162 -1.35 0.81 14.43
CA TYR A 162 -0.79 -0.04 15.47
C TYR A 162 0.73 -0.09 15.36
N LEU A 163 1.43 0.12 16.47
CA LEU A 163 2.89 0.07 16.55
C LEU A 163 3.30 -1.11 17.41
N HIS A 164 4.09 -2.02 16.84
CA HIS A 164 4.53 -3.25 17.50
C HIS A 164 6.03 -3.20 17.69
N PRO A 165 6.54 -3.14 18.93
CA PRO A 165 7.98 -3.19 19.21
C PRO A 165 8.63 -4.46 18.66
N THR A 166 7.91 -5.59 18.72
CA THR A 166 8.36 -6.90 18.24
C THR A 166 7.20 -7.67 17.62
N TYR A 167 7.50 -8.74 16.88
CA TYR A 167 6.48 -9.64 16.31
C TYR A 167 5.60 -10.31 17.36
N GLU A 168 6.09 -10.53 18.58
CA GLU A 168 5.28 -11.12 19.66
C GLU A 168 4.04 -10.27 19.96
N HIS A 169 4.16 -8.94 19.86
CA HIS A 169 3.05 -8.01 20.07
C HIS A 169 2.01 -8.05 18.93
N MET A 170 2.38 -8.61 17.77
CA MET A 170 1.45 -8.80 16.66
C MET A 170 0.57 -10.04 16.86
N ILE A 171 1.07 -11.08 17.54
CA ILE A 171 0.36 -12.37 17.69
C ILE A 171 -1.12 -12.20 18.12
N PRO A 172 -1.48 -11.33 19.09
CA PRO A 172 -2.88 -11.14 19.47
C PRO A 172 -3.81 -10.62 18.36
N TYR A 173 -3.26 -9.97 17.32
CA TYR A 173 -4.02 -9.39 16.21
C TYR A 173 -4.13 -10.33 15.00
N PHE A 174 -3.12 -11.18 14.80
CA PHE A 174 -2.97 -11.98 13.59
C PHE A 174 -3.08 -13.49 13.84
N GLY A 175 -2.67 -13.97 15.03
CA GLY A 175 -2.42 -15.39 15.30
C GLY A 175 -1.04 -15.84 14.79
N LYS A 176 -0.42 -16.80 15.49
CA LYS A 176 0.91 -17.31 15.10
C LYS A 176 0.92 -17.94 13.72
N GLU A 177 -0.14 -18.68 13.40
CA GLU A 177 -0.34 -19.38 12.13
C GLU A 177 -0.32 -18.45 10.90
N CYS A 178 -0.67 -17.18 11.09
CA CYS A 178 -0.67 -16.17 10.04
C CYS A 178 0.74 -15.65 9.77
N LEU A 179 1.53 -15.44 10.82
CA LEU A 179 2.82 -14.75 10.76
C LEU A 179 3.95 -15.67 10.24
N PRO A 180 4.97 -15.13 9.55
CA PRO A 180 6.08 -15.91 9.01
C PRO A 180 6.89 -16.63 10.09
N SER A 181 7.30 -17.87 9.81
CA SER A 181 8.10 -18.70 10.73
C SER A 181 9.44 -18.08 11.11
N ASP A 182 10.11 -17.39 10.19
CA ASP A 182 11.38 -16.69 10.44
C ASP A 182 11.22 -15.38 11.24
N CYS A 183 9.99 -15.03 11.60
CA CYS A 183 9.64 -13.91 12.47
C CYS A 183 8.91 -14.35 13.77
N GLY A 184 8.95 -15.64 14.11
CA GLY A 184 8.33 -16.17 15.33
C GLY A 184 6.85 -16.56 15.17
N GLY A 185 6.35 -16.65 13.94
CA GLY A 185 5.07 -17.27 13.60
C GLY A 185 5.21 -18.72 13.17
N GLU A 186 4.23 -19.22 12.43
CA GLU A 186 4.10 -20.63 12.02
C GLU A 186 3.74 -20.80 10.53
N SER A 187 3.62 -19.73 9.74
CA SER A 187 3.49 -19.83 8.28
C SER A 187 4.85 -20.02 7.59
N GLU A 188 4.86 -20.16 6.26
CA GLU A 188 6.10 -20.22 5.50
C GLU A 188 7.01 -19.00 5.77
N SER A 189 8.30 -19.16 5.51
CA SER A 189 9.27 -18.08 5.70
C SER A 189 8.98 -16.90 4.76
N ARG A 190 9.46 -15.71 5.12
CA ARG A 190 9.31 -14.51 4.27
C ARG A 190 9.87 -14.71 2.86
N GLU A 191 10.98 -15.42 2.70
CA GLU A 191 11.56 -15.71 1.39
C GLU A 191 10.61 -16.58 0.56
N GLU A 192 10.16 -17.72 1.09
CA GLU A 192 9.25 -18.63 0.38
C GLU A 192 7.93 -17.95 -0.02
N LEU A 193 7.36 -17.16 0.89
CA LEU A 193 6.13 -16.40 0.61
C LEU A 193 6.35 -15.36 -0.49
N THR A 194 7.47 -14.63 -0.42
CA THR A 194 7.81 -13.60 -1.41
C THR A 194 8.09 -14.21 -2.77
N GLU A 195 8.82 -15.32 -2.85
CA GLU A 195 9.10 -16.03 -4.10
C GLU A 195 7.80 -16.48 -4.77
N LYS A 196 6.85 -17.05 -4.00
CA LYS A 196 5.53 -17.42 -4.52
C LYS A 196 4.77 -16.20 -5.02
N CYS A 197 4.66 -15.15 -4.20
CA CYS A 197 3.88 -13.96 -4.53
C CYS A 197 4.46 -13.21 -5.74
N PHE A 198 5.75 -12.87 -5.70
CA PHE A 198 6.40 -12.15 -6.80
C PHE A 198 6.64 -13.02 -8.03
N GLY A 199 6.72 -14.35 -7.88
CA GLY A 199 6.65 -15.30 -8.99
C GLY A 199 5.34 -15.15 -9.75
N HIS A 200 4.21 -15.20 -9.04
CA HIS A 200 2.88 -14.99 -9.63
C HIS A 200 2.72 -13.60 -10.27
N ILE A 201 3.20 -12.54 -9.63
CA ILE A 201 3.19 -11.18 -10.21
C ILE A 201 3.98 -11.11 -11.52
N LYS A 202 5.06 -11.87 -11.68
CA LYS A 202 5.84 -11.92 -12.92
C LYS A 202 5.06 -12.60 -14.06
N GLU A 203 4.26 -13.60 -13.76
CA GLU A 203 3.41 -14.30 -14.74
C GLU A 203 2.29 -13.40 -15.26
N LEU A 204 1.84 -12.42 -14.47
CA LEU A 204 0.79 -11.46 -14.83
C LEU A 204 1.28 -10.27 -15.68
N HIS A 205 2.38 -10.41 -16.43
CA HIS A 205 2.92 -9.34 -17.29
C HIS A 205 1.86 -8.76 -18.22
N ASP A 206 1.21 -9.61 -19.02
CA ASP A 206 0.21 -9.20 -20.02
C ASP A 206 -0.98 -8.48 -19.36
N TYR A 207 -1.41 -8.97 -18.18
CA TYR A 207 -2.48 -8.33 -17.41
C TYR A 207 -2.12 -6.90 -17.01
N PHE A 208 -0.89 -6.66 -16.51
CA PHE A 208 -0.49 -5.31 -16.11
C PHE A 208 -0.34 -4.36 -17.31
N VAL A 209 0.09 -4.87 -18.47
CA VAL A 209 0.15 -4.10 -19.72
C VAL A 209 -1.27 -3.72 -20.17
N GLU A 210 -2.19 -4.69 -20.25
CA GLU A 210 -3.58 -4.45 -20.63
C GLU A 210 -4.30 -3.52 -19.65
N GLU A 211 -4.10 -3.70 -18.34
CA GLU A 211 -4.71 -2.85 -17.31
C GLU A 211 -4.30 -1.39 -17.48
N GLU A 212 -3.04 -1.14 -17.81
CA GLU A 212 -2.51 0.19 -18.00
C GLU A 212 -3.11 0.89 -19.22
N GLU A 213 -3.34 0.15 -20.31
CA GLU A 213 -3.94 0.67 -21.54
C GLU A 213 -5.46 0.86 -21.43
N THR A 214 -6.15 -0.04 -20.74
CA THR A 214 -7.62 -0.14 -20.81
C THR A 214 -8.34 0.46 -19.60
N ARG A 215 -7.72 0.47 -18.41
CA ARG A 215 -8.39 0.89 -17.16
C ARG A 215 -8.05 2.32 -16.79
N ARG A 216 -8.31 3.24 -17.71
CA ARG A 216 -8.12 4.69 -17.56
C ARG A 216 -9.43 5.43 -17.74
N ILE A 217 -9.58 6.53 -17.00
CA ILE A 217 -10.74 7.39 -17.10
C ILE A 217 -10.65 8.21 -18.39
N ASP A 218 -11.74 8.19 -19.15
CA ASP A 218 -11.93 9.10 -20.28
C ASP A 218 -12.52 10.41 -19.76
N GLU A 219 -11.66 11.39 -19.51
CA GLU A 219 -12.04 12.71 -18.99
C GLU A 219 -13.09 13.42 -19.87
N SER A 220 -13.15 13.10 -21.18
CA SER A 220 -14.16 13.68 -22.08
C SER A 220 -15.59 13.21 -21.77
N LYS A 221 -15.74 12.07 -21.10
CA LYS A 221 -17.03 11.47 -20.71
C LYS A 221 -17.43 11.78 -19.27
N ARG A 222 -16.58 12.46 -18.50
CA ARG A 222 -16.93 12.83 -17.11
C ARG A 222 -18.05 13.86 -17.15
N ALA A 223 -19.16 13.57 -16.47
CA ALA A 223 -20.24 14.54 -16.30
C ALA A 223 -19.67 15.81 -15.66
N ALA A 224 -20.04 17.00 -16.16
CA ALA A 224 -19.53 18.28 -15.67
C ALA A 224 -19.79 18.43 -14.15
N SER A 225 -18.80 18.07 -13.34
CA SER A 225 -18.86 18.18 -11.88
C SER A 225 -18.61 19.63 -11.47
N LYS A 226 -19.45 20.14 -10.56
CA LYS A 226 -19.45 21.53 -10.08
C LYS A 226 -18.20 21.94 -9.26
N ASN A 227 -17.24 21.04 -9.07
CA ASN A 227 -16.00 21.33 -8.36
C ASN A 227 -14.83 21.33 -9.35
N ALA A 228 -14.39 22.53 -9.73
CA ALA A 228 -13.30 22.79 -10.66
C ALA A 228 -11.92 22.44 -10.10
N GLY A 229 -11.66 21.14 -9.92
CA GLY A 229 -10.34 20.56 -9.68
C GLY A 229 -10.38 19.10 -10.10
N GLY A 230 -9.85 18.77 -11.28
CA GLY A 230 -9.71 17.38 -11.71
C GLY A 230 -8.64 16.64 -10.90
N GLY A 231 -8.68 15.30 -10.92
CA GLY A 231 -7.63 14.45 -10.35
C GLY A 231 -7.52 14.50 -8.83
N LEU A 232 -6.30 14.32 -8.32
CA LEU A 232 -5.99 14.28 -6.88
C LEU A 232 -6.49 15.52 -6.12
N SER A 233 -6.44 16.71 -6.73
CA SER A 233 -6.91 17.96 -6.10
C SER A 233 -8.43 17.98 -5.91
N GLY A 234 -9.19 17.34 -6.79
CA GLY A 234 -10.64 17.22 -6.66
C GLY A 234 -11.03 16.29 -5.52
N ILE A 235 -10.30 15.18 -5.37
CA ILE A 235 -10.54 14.17 -4.34
C ILE A 235 -10.15 14.68 -2.95
N MET A 236 -9.05 15.45 -2.86
CA MET A 236 -8.65 16.09 -1.60
C MET A 236 -9.58 17.22 -1.17
N GLY A 237 -10.38 17.78 -2.09
CA GLY A 237 -11.06 19.06 -1.90
C GLY A 237 -10.08 20.23 -1.93
N SER A 238 -10.60 21.45 -2.18
CA SER A 238 -9.81 22.68 -2.08
C SER A 238 -9.29 22.80 -0.64
N PHE A 239 -8.01 22.53 -0.43
CA PHE A 239 -7.34 22.75 0.85
C PHE A 239 -7.56 24.20 1.24
N ARG A 240 -8.41 24.43 2.25
CA ARG A 240 -8.54 25.74 2.87
C ARG A 240 -7.16 26.16 3.36
N LYS A 241 -6.76 27.37 2.99
CA LYS A 241 -5.58 28.05 3.53
C LYS A 241 -5.54 27.85 5.04
N LEU A 242 -4.38 27.45 5.55
CA LEU A 242 -4.07 27.56 6.97
C LEU A 242 -4.16 29.05 7.31
N ASP A 243 -5.19 29.43 8.07
CA ASP A 243 -5.15 30.67 8.84
C ASP A 243 -4.15 30.41 9.98
N ILE A 244 -3.00 31.07 9.89
CA ILE A 244 -2.04 31.17 10.98
C ILE A 244 -2.44 32.44 11.73
N ASP A 245 -2.94 32.28 12.95
CA ASP A 245 -3.01 33.36 13.95
C ASP A 245 -1.62 33.60 14.57
#